data_AF-A0A942BB49-F1
#
_entry.id   AF-A0A942BB49-F1
#
_cell.length_a   1.000
_cell.length_b   1.000
_cell.length_c   1.000
_cell.angle_alpha   90.00
_cell.angle_beta   90.00
_cell.angle_gamma   90.00
#
_symmetry.space_group_name_H-M   'P 1'
#
loop_
_entity.id
_entity.type
_entity.pdbx_description
1 polymer ?
#
loop_
_entity_poly.entity_id
_entity_poly.type
_entity_poly.pdbx_seq_one_letter_code
_entity_poly.pdbx_strand_id
1 'polypeptide(L)'
;MGSLPHDSILYTIGDGTFTFLKSIKSDGSNDTSLASFAVATTKAVAPNPTKTNQYAFASIDQNTSQMTLYLGNSALSTSSATLLTSTSFVDIDDIQFTPDGTYIIFKADSGLGYKMYRIPVTGGNEVSLDDVFEFSVSPVNGSHLIAYSKPLATTSEVYTIDYTTATQTPITSLGADVFYPTWSRDGSTILFGYLAPSAVNADLYKVSSSGGTATQVTNSSNVYEIMGFFNEDMTKIASVGFDASNNLNLSVMGADGSNVNSILSDNSLGVTCYWTDSNGRAIAVNLPHFQIGPRKRRAH
;
A
#
# COMPACT_ATOMS: atom_id res chain seq x y z
N MET A 1 -8.12 -21.51 -8.50
CA MET A 1 -7.46 -20.52 -9.38
C MET A 1 -6.04 -20.99 -9.63
N GLY A 2 -5.55 -20.87 -10.86
CA GLY A 2 -4.16 -21.16 -11.20
C GLY A 2 -3.19 -20.20 -10.49
N SER A 3 -1.93 -20.59 -10.36
CA SER A 3 -0.86 -19.68 -9.91
C SER A 3 -0.75 -18.51 -10.88
N LEU A 4 -0.55 -17.29 -10.37
CA LEU A 4 -0.24 -16.16 -11.24
C LEU A 4 1.09 -16.43 -11.97
N PRO A 5 1.34 -15.80 -13.12
CA PRO A 5 2.66 -15.89 -13.74
C PRO A 5 3.71 -15.24 -12.83
N HIS A 6 4.93 -15.78 -12.80
CA HIS A 6 6.09 -15.08 -12.27
C HIS A 6 6.35 -13.79 -13.07
N ASP A 7 7.07 -12.83 -12.47
CA ASP A 7 7.48 -11.59 -13.12
C ASP A 7 6.28 -10.73 -13.59
N SER A 8 5.16 -10.82 -12.86
CA SER A 8 3.97 -10.04 -13.13
C SER A 8 3.75 -8.97 -12.07
N ILE A 9 3.30 -7.81 -12.51
CA ILE A 9 2.90 -6.69 -11.68
C ILE A 9 1.38 -6.72 -11.60
N LEU A 10 0.86 -6.87 -10.38
CA LEU A 10 -0.54 -6.69 -10.09
C LEU A 10 -0.84 -5.23 -9.87
N TYR A 11 -1.91 -4.74 -10.48
CA TYR A 11 -2.37 -3.37 -10.30
C TYR A 11 -3.89 -3.29 -10.37
N THR A 12 -4.43 -2.15 -9.96
CA THR A 12 -5.87 -1.92 -9.98
C THR A 12 -6.22 -0.77 -10.90
N ILE A 13 -7.38 -0.85 -11.55
CA ILE A 13 -7.91 0.23 -12.39
C ILE A 13 -9.42 0.35 -12.18
N GLY A 14 -9.92 1.59 -12.07
CA GLY A 14 -11.34 1.86 -11.89
C GLY A 14 -12.03 2.36 -13.16
N ASP A 15 -13.33 2.08 -13.32
CA ASP A 15 -14.17 2.72 -14.36
C ASP A 15 -15.29 3.59 -13.75
N GLY A 16 -15.24 3.82 -12.44
CA GLY A 16 -16.28 4.52 -11.66
C GLY A 16 -17.41 3.63 -11.15
N THR A 17 -17.55 2.40 -11.67
CA THR A 17 -18.55 1.40 -11.24
C THR A 17 -17.89 0.17 -10.64
N PHE A 18 -16.77 -0.25 -11.22
CA PHE A 18 -15.97 -1.36 -10.79
C PHE A 18 -14.53 -0.93 -10.56
N THR A 19 -13.87 -1.63 -9.65
CA THR A 19 -12.41 -1.71 -9.62
C THR A 19 -12.00 -3.08 -10.12
N PHE A 20 -11.10 -3.10 -11.09
CA PHE A 20 -10.53 -4.30 -11.68
C PHE A 20 -9.17 -4.56 -11.07
N LEU A 21 -8.91 -5.80 -10.64
CA LEU A 21 -7.57 -6.30 -10.37
C LEU A 21 -7.01 -6.89 -11.65
N LYS A 22 -5.87 -6.36 -12.10
CA LYS A 22 -5.21 -6.74 -13.34
C LYS A 22 -3.79 -7.22 -13.08
N SER A 23 -3.23 -7.95 -14.03
CA SER A 23 -1.86 -8.43 -14.06
C SER A 23 -1.22 -8.07 -15.39
N ILE A 24 -0.02 -7.48 -15.35
CA ILE A 24 0.78 -7.15 -16.54
C ILE A 24 2.21 -7.64 -16.31
N LYS A 25 2.91 -8.09 -17.35
CA LYS A 25 4.33 -8.48 -17.22
C LYS A 25 5.23 -7.26 -17.07
N SER A 26 6.44 -7.48 -16.55
CA SER A 26 7.45 -6.41 -16.37
C SER A 26 7.86 -5.70 -17.68
N ASP A 27 7.62 -6.33 -18.84
CA ASP A 27 7.83 -5.78 -20.18
C ASP A 27 6.59 -5.07 -20.78
N GLY A 28 5.49 -4.98 -20.03
CA GLY A 28 4.22 -4.40 -20.48
C GLY A 28 3.32 -5.36 -21.28
N SER A 29 3.77 -6.59 -21.55
CA SER A 29 2.96 -7.59 -22.26
C SER A 29 1.95 -8.29 -21.34
N ASN A 30 0.99 -9.01 -21.95
CA ASN A 30 0.00 -9.86 -21.25
C ASN A 30 -0.82 -9.14 -20.16
N ASP A 31 -1.22 -7.89 -20.42
CA ASP A 31 -2.17 -7.18 -19.57
C ASP A 31 -3.54 -7.90 -19.56
N THR A 32 -3.89 -8.48 -18.42
CA THR A 32 -5.07 -9.33 -18.23
C THR A 32 -5.85 -8.96 -16.98
N SER A 33 -7.18 -9.02 -17.07
CA SER A 33 -8.06 -8.83 -15.91
C SER A 33 -8.20 -10.15 -15.15
N LEU A 34 -7.98 -10.10 -13.83
CA LEU A 34 -8.07 -11.25 -12.94
C LEU A 34 -9.41 -11.29 -12.20
N ALA A 35 -9.89 -10.13 -11.76
CA ALA A 35 -11.12 -9.98 -10.99
C ALA A 35 -11.69 -8.57 -11.12
N SER A 36 -12.97 -8.40 -10.79
CA SER A 36 -13.61 -7.10 -10.64
C SER A 36 -14.49 -7.05 -9.41
N PHE A 37 -14.62 -5.85 -8.83
CA PHE A 37 -15.37 -5.60 -7.60
C PHE A 37 -16.22 -4.35 -7.75
N ALA A 38 -17.49 -4.40 -7.34
CA ALA A 38 -18.38 -3.25 -7.40
C ALA A 38 -17.99 -2.20 -6.34
N VAL A 39 -17.79 -0.94 -6.75
CA VAL A 39 -17.33 0.15 -5.87
C VAL A 39 -18.43 0.76 -5.00
N ALA A 40 -19.70 0.39 -5.26
CA ALA A 40 -20.87 0.95 -4.60
C ALA A 40 -20.87 0.71 -3.07
N THR A 41 -20.24 -0.37 -2.61
CA THR A 41 -20.19 -0.74 -1.18
C THR A 41 -18.83 -1.20 -0.70
N THR A 42 -17.92 -1.65 -1.55
CA THR A 42 -16.58 -2.10 -1.15
C THR A 42 -15.55 -1.01 -1.45
N LYS A 43 -14.71 -0.68 -0.46
CA LYS A 43 -13.75 0.45 -0.55
C LYS A 43 -12.28 0.01 -0.59
N ALA A 44 -11.94 -1.01 0.17
CA ALA A 44 -10.61 -1.62 0.15
C ALA A 44 -10.74 -3.13 0.29
N VAL A 45 -9.79 -3.89 -0.26
CA VAL A 45 -9.74 -5.35 -0.13
C VAL A 45 -8.29 -5.80 -0.06
N ALA A 46 -8.01 -6.83 0.74
CA ALA A 46 -6.73 -7.50 0.82
C ALA A 46 -6.93 -9.03 0.82
N PRO A 47 -6.16 -9.81 0.03
CA PRO A 47 -6.18 -11.27 0.11
C PRO A 47 -5.39 -11.77 1.33
N ASN A 48 -5.85 -12.86 1.94
CA ASN A 48 -5.10 -13.53 3.00
C ASN A 48 -3.91 -14.31 2.39
N PRO A 49 -2.66 -14.05 2.82
CA PRO A 49 -1.47 -14.69 2.26
C PRO A 49 -1.36 -16.18 2.59
N THR A 50 -2.08 -16.67 3.61
CA THR A 50 -2.01 -18.05 4.11
C THR A 50 -3.25 -18.89 3.80
N LYS A 51 -4.34 -18.27 3.33
CA LYS A 51 -5.62 -18.93 3.07
C LYS A 51 -6.14 -18.57 1.68
N THR A 52 -6.23 -19.58 0.83
CA THR A 52 -6.86 -19.45 -0.49
C THR A 52 -8.32 -19.03 -0.36
N ASN A 53 -8.76 -18.12 -1.24
CA ASN A 53 -10.12 -17.57 -1.28
C ASN A 53 -10.59 -16.86 0.00
N GLN A 54 -9.69 -16.38 0.86
CA GLN A 54 -10.07 -15.55 1.99
C GLN A 54 -9.57 -14.11 1.79
N TYR A 55 -10.43 -13.14 2.12
CA TYR A 55 -10.17 -11.72 1.88
C TYR A 55 -10.66 -10.88 3.05
N ALA A 56 -9.87 -9.89 3.46
CA ALA A 56 -10.36 -8.79 4.29
C ALA A 56 -10.85 -7.68 3.36
N PHE A 57 -11.97 -7.04 3.69
CA PHE A 57 -12.47 -5.90 2.91
C PHE A 57 -13.21 -4.90 3.77
N ALA A 58 -13.06 -3.62 3.44
CA ALA A 58 -13.83 -2.53 4.02
C ALA A 58 -15.12 -2.35 3.23
N SER A 59 -16.24 -2.25 3.94
CA SER A 59 -17.54 -1.94 3.33
C SER A 59 -18.19 -0.72 3.96
N ILE A 60 -18.77 0.14 3.12
CA ILE A 60 -19.51 1.33 3.55
C ILE A 60 -21.01 1.02 3.69
N ASP A 61 -21.59 1.39 4.82
CA ASP A 61 -23.04 1.48 4.99
C ASP A 61 -23.55 2.75 4.31
N GLN A 62 -24.37 2.59 3.28
CA GLN A 62 -24.87 3.68 2.45
C GLN A 62 -25.81 4.65 3.20
N ASN A 63 -26.39 4.25 4.33
CA ASN A 63 -27.26 5.12 5.12
C ASN A 63 -26.46 6.04 6.06
N THR A 64 -25.39 5.50 6.65
CA THR A 64 -24.59 6.19 7.67
C THR A 64 -23.29 6.77 7.12
N SER A 65 -22.88 6.34 5.92
CA SER A 65 -21.55 6.60 5.33
C SER A 65 -20.41 6.14 6.23
N GLN A 66 -20.67 5.19 7.11
CA GLN A 66 -19.66 4.60 7.99
C GLN A 66 -19.15 3.31 7.40
N MET A 67 -17.87 3.03 7.61
CA MET A 67 -17.19 1.84 7.13
C MET A 67 -16.91 0.86 8.27
N THR A 68 -16.98 -0.43 7.95
CA THR A 68 -16.54 -1.52 8.82
C THR A 68 -15.72 -2.53 8.05
N LEU A 69 -14.85 -3.25 8.76
CA LEU A 69 -13.97 -4.26 8.17
C LEU A 69 -14.61 -5.66 8.29
N TYR A 70 -14.57 -6.43 7.20
CA TYR A 70 -15.12 -7.78 7.13
C TYR A 70 -14.06 -8.79 6.66
N LEU A 71 -14.24 -10.05 7.06
CA LEU A 71 -13.52 -11.21 6.54
C LEU A 71 -14.48 -12.08 5.72
N GLY A 72 -14.26 -12.14 4.41
CA GLY A 72 -15.05 -12.94 3.47
C GLY A 72 -14.32 -14.21 3.02
N ASN A 73 -15.09 -15.23 2.65
CA ASN A 73 -14.60 -16.42 1.97
C ASN A 73 -15.24 -16.50 0.59
N SER A 74 -14.43 -16.51 -0.46
CA SER A 74 -14.80 -16.62 -1.89
C SER A 74 -15.66 -15.51 -2.47
N ALA A 75 -16.09 -14.52 -1.67
CA ALA A 75 -16.87 -13.37 -2.11
C ALA A 75 -16.64 -12.14 -1.23
N LEU A 76 -16.79 -10.95 -1.82
CA LEU A 76 -16.83 -9.66 -1.11
C LEU A 76 -18.29 -9.27 -0.85
N SER A 77 -18.91 -9.94 0.12
CA SER A 77 -20.32 -9.72 0.48
C SER A 77 -20.49 -9.69 1.99
N THR A 78 -21.07 -8.62 2.52
CA THR A 78 -21.33 -8.47 3.97
C THR A 78 -22.34 -9.49 4.50
N SER A 79 -23.22 -10.03 3.66
CA SER A 79 -24.22 -11.04 4.06
C SER A 79 -23.63 -12.42 4.38
N SER A 80 -22.44 -12.72 3.86
CA SER A 80 -21.75 -14.00 4.04
C SER A 80 -20.36 -13.84 4.68
N ALA A 81 -19.98 -12.61 5.04
CA ALA A 81 -18.70 -12.31 5.66
C ALA A 81 -18.84 -12.18 7.19
N THR A 82 -17.73 -12.34 7.90
CA THR A 82 -17.64 -12.08 9.33
C THR A 82 -17.28 -10.61 9.55
N LEU A 83 -18.10 -9.86 10.29
CA LEU A 83 -17.73 -8.52 10.75
C LEU A 83 -16.55 -8.63 11.72
N LEU A 84 -15.48 -7.88 11.46
CA LEU A 84 -14.27 -7.89 12.28
C LEU A 84 -14.26 -6.77 13.30
N THR A 85 -14.52 -5.52 12.90
CA THR A 85 -14.41 -4.37 13.79
C THR A 85 -15.59 -4.26 14.75
N SER A 86 -15.30 -3.85 15.98
CA SER A 86 -16.30 -3.52 17.01
C SER A 86 -16.85 -2.11 16.85
N THR A 87 -16.09 -1.20 16.24
CA THR A 87 -16.53 0.16 15.89
C THR A 87 -16.68 0.35 14.38
N SER A 88 -17.38 1.41 14.00
CA SER A 88 -17.38 1.92 12.65
C SER A 88 -16.43 3.10 12.49
N PHE A 89 -15.97 3.33 11.27
CA PHE A 89 -15.03 4.39 10.92
C PHE A 89 -15.61 5.29 9.83
N VAL A 90 -15.16 6.53 9.77
CA VAL A 90 -15.50 7.44 8.66
C VAL A 90 -14.89 6.93 7.37
N ASP A 91 -13.70 6.34 7.45
CA ASP A 91 -13.00 5.77 6.32
C ASP A 91 -12.09 4.60 6.74
N ILE A 92 -11.91 3.64 5.84
CA ILE A 92 -10.96 2.53 5.98
C ILE A 92 -10.27 2.31 4.63
N ASP A 93 -8.95 2.41 4.60
CA ASP A 93 -8.11 2.05 3.45
C ASP A 93 -6.90 1.19 3.89
N ASP A 94 -5.97 0.95 2.95
CA ASP A 94 -4.66 0.33 3.21
C ASP A 94 -4.76 -0.94 4.05
N ILE A 95 -5.56 -1.92 3.61
CA ILE A 95 -5.70 -3.19 4.31
C ILE A 95 -4.53 -4.11 3.94
N GLN A 96 -3.82 -4.64 4.93
CA GLN A 96 -2.76 -5.64 4.74
C GLN A 96 -2.84 -6.72 5.81
N PHE A 97 -2.73 -7.99 5.43
CA PHE A 97 -2.53 -9.06 6.40
C PHE A 97 -1.08 -9.08 6.87
N THR A 98 -0.86 -9.54 8.10
CA THR A 98 0.47 -9.97 8.52
C THR A 98 0.92 -11.19 7.70
N PRO A 99 2.24 -11.42 7.52
CA PRO A 99 2.75 -12.52 6.71
C PRO A 99 2.23 -13.91 7.14
N ASP A 100 2.00 -14.08 8.44
CA ASP A 100 1.45 -15.29 9.05
C ASP A 100 -0.09 -15.38 8.98
N GLY A 101 -0.76 -14.34 8.46
CA GLY A 101 -2.21 -14.26 8.32
C GLY A 101 -2.99 -14.16 9.64
N THR A 102 -2.31 -13.92 10.76
CA THR A 102 -2.94 -13.91 12.10
C THR A 102 -3.59 -12.57 12.45
N TYR A 103 -3.07 -11.47 11.90
CA TYR A 103 -3.61 -10.13 12.07
C TYR A 103 -3.85 -9.45 10.73
N ILE A 104 -4.71 -8.43 10.77
CA ILE A 104 -4.90 -7.46 9.72
C ILE A 104 -4.45 -6.10 10.25
N ILE A 105 -3.62 -5.41 9.49
CA ILE A 105 -3.26 -4.02 9.68
C ILE A 105 -4.08 -3.22 8.68
N PHE A 106 -4.72 -2.14 9.13
CA PHE A 106 -5.51 -1.27 8.27
C PHE A 106 -5.39 0.17 8.72
N LYS A 107 -5.55 1.11 7.79
CA LYS A 107 -5.64 2.53 8.11
C LYS A 107 -7.11 2.93 8.18
N ALA A 108 -7.46 3.71 9.19
CA ALA A 108 -8.83 4.17 9.36
C ALA A 108 -8.91 5.55 10.02
N ASP A 109 -9.94 6.31 9.66
CA ASP A 109 -10.30 7.57 10.31
C ASP A 109 -11.51 7.36 11.22
N SER A 110 -11.31 7.56 12.53
CA SER A 110 -12.39 7.51 13.52
C SER A 110 -13.14 8.85 13.66
N GLY A 111 -12.91 9.81 12.76
CA GLY A 111 -13.34 11.21 12.85
C GLY A 111 -12.32 12.14 13.54
N LEU A 112 -11.13 11.63 13.89
CA LEU A 112 -10.06 12.36 14.58
C LEU A 112 -8.74 12.36 13.79
N GLY A 113 -8.80 11.92 12.54
CA GLY A 113 -7.64 11.72 11.67
C GLY A 113 -7.26 10.25 11.54
N TYR A 114 -6.49 9.96 10.49
CA TYR A 114 -6.08 8.61 10.16
C TYR A 114 -5.08 8.05 11.16
N LYS A 115 -5.36 6.82 11.59
CA LYS A 115 -4.44 5.99 12.35
C LYS A 115 -4.34 4.62 11.70
N MET A 116 -3.21 3.95 11.95
CA MET A 116 -3.10 2.53 11.65
C MET A 116 -3.63 1.73 12.83
N TYR A 117 -4.34 0.65 12.55
CA TYR A 117 -4.94 -0.27 13.50
C TYR A 117 -4.48 -1.68 13.22
N ARG A 118 -4.32 -2.48 14.28
CA ARG A 118 -4.14 -3.92 14.22
C ARG A 118 -5.38 -4.60 14.76
N ILE A 119 -5.91 -5.58 14.03
CA ILE A 119 -7.02 -6.42 14.50
C ILE A 119 -6.71 -7.90 14.29
N PRO A 120 -7.02 -8.79 15.24
CA PRO A 120 -6.94 -10.23 15.00
C PRO A 120 -7.80 -10.63 13.81
N VAL A 121 -7.36 -11.61 13.01
CA VAL A 121 -8.18 -12.14 11.90
C VAL A 121 -9.52 -12.75 12.39
N THR A 122 -9.63 -13.04 13.70
CA THR A 122 -10.86 -13.49 14.36
C THR A 122 -11.82 -12.35 14.77
N GLY A 123 -11.39 -11.10 14.65
CA GLY A 123 -12.18 -9.90 14.97
C GLY A 123 -12.23 -9.51 16.45
N GLY A 124 -12.97 -8.43 16.72
CA GLY A 124 -13.45 -8.00 18.04
C GLY A 124 -12.45 -7.27 18.95
N ASN A 125 -11.21 -7.01 18.50
CA ASN A 125 -10.16 -6.38 19.33
C ASN A 125 -9.21 -5.51 18.48
N GLU A 126 -9.73 -4.57 17.69
CA GLU A 126 -8.88 -3.58 17.02
C GLU A 126 -8.13 -2.71 18.04
N VAL A 127 -6.83 -2.53 17.80
CA VAL A 127 -5.93 -1.70 18.61
C VAL A 127 -5.31 -0.65 17.71
N SER A 128 -5.46 0.62 18.07
CA SER A 128 -4.77 1.72 17.39
C SER A 128 -3.27 1.67 17.72
N LEU A 129 -2.42 1.86 16.71
CA LEU A 129 -0.96 1.80 16.86
C LEU A 129 -0.31 3.20 16.83
N ASP A 130 -0.49 3.96 15.74
CA ASP A 130 -0.02 5.35 15.63
C ASP A 130 -0.79 6.13 14.55
N ASP A 131 -0.65 7.45 14.55
CA ASP A 131 -1.05 8.32 13.44
C ASP A 131 -0.22 7.97 12.19
N VAL A 132 -0.84 7.95 11.00
CA VAL A 132 -0.21 7.45 9.77
C VAL A 132 -0.71 8.19 8.53
N PHE A 133 0.15 8.38 7.53
CA PHE A 133 -0.29 8.71 6.17
C PHE A 133 -0.39 7.46 5.29
N GLU A 134 0.70 6.73 5.14
CA GLU A 134 0.79 5.49 4.37
C GLU A 134 1.66 4.47 5.10
N PHE A 135 1.45 3.16 4.88
CA PHE A 135 2.25 2.11 5.52
C PHE A 135 2.43 0.83 4.68
N SER A 136 3.40 0.01 5.10
CA SER A 136 3.64 -1.33 4.58
C SER A 136 4.04 -2.28 5.69
N VAL A 137 3.35 -3.42 5.79
CA VAL A 137 3.69 -4.52 6.69
C VAL A 137 4.93 -5.24 6.14
N SER A 138 5.91 -5.52 7.00
CA SER A 138 7.09 -6.27 6.59
C SER A 138 6.71 -7.67 6.10
N PRO A 139 7.22 -8.12 4.94
CA PRO A 139 6.92 -9.44 4.40
C PRO A 139 7.66 -10.57 5.15
N VAL A 140 8.59 -10.23 6.05
CA VAL A 140 9.40 -11.21 6.79
C VAL A 140 8.60 -11.80 7.94
N ASN A 141 8.34 -13.12 7.88
CA ASN A 141 7.68 -13.87 8.94
C ASN A 141 8.39 -13.68 10.29
N GLY A 142 7.62 -13.32 11.33
CA GLY A 142 8.13 -13.11 12.70
C GLY A 142 8.83 -11.78 12.94
N SER A 143 8.92 -10.88 11.94
CA SER A 143 9.51 -9.54 12.15
C SER A 143 8.65 -8.64 13.03
N HIS A 144 7.33 -8.77 12.92
CA HIS A 144 6.33 -7.93 13.57
C HIS A 144 6.39 -6.43 13.20
N LEU A 145 7.10 -6.06 12.13
CA LEU A 145 7.32 -4.66 11.78
C LEU A 145 6.35 -4.14 10.72
N ILE A 146 6.01 -2.87 10.85
CA ILE A 146 5.37 -2.04 9.83
C ILE A 146 6.33 -0.87 9.56
N ALA A 147 6.57 -0.54 8.28
CA ALA A 147 7.18 0.73 7.89
C ALA A 147 6.07 1.71 7.53
N TYR A 148 6.16 2.96 7.95
CA TYR A 148 5.10 3.93 7.73
C TYR A 148 5.64 5.35 7.61
N SER A 149 4.90 6.17 6.86
CA SER A 149 5.07 7.61 6.81
C SER A 149 4.41 8.20 8.04
N LYS A 150 5.24 8.55 9.03
CA LYS A 150 4.77 9.12 10.30
C LYS A 150 4.51 10.61 10.13
N PRO A 151 3.28 11.09 10.38
CA PRO A 151 3.00 12.52 10.43
C PRO A 151 3.78 13.18 11.58
N LEU A 152 4.52 14.25 11.27
CA LEU A 152 5.11 15.17 12.22
C LEU A 152 4.38 16.52 12.15
N ALA A 153 4.82 17.50 12.94
CA ALA A 153 4.16 18.81 13.02
C ALA A 153 4.03 19.51 11.65
N THR A 154 5.06 19.40 10.79
CA THR A 154 5.10 20.09 9.49
C THR A 154 5.58 19.19 8.34
N THR A 155 6.00 17.97 8.62
CA THR A 155 6.62 17.05 7.67
C THR A 155 6.16 15.62 7.95
N SER A 156 6.75 14.65 7.29
CA SER A 156 6.64 13.24 7.65
C SER A 156 8.02 12.59 7.57
N GLU A 157 8.17 11.45 8.23
CA GLU A 157 9.41 10.68 8.21
C GLU A 157 9.10 9.20 8.13
N VAL A 158 10.04 8.42 7.60
CA VAL A 158 9.92 6.96 7.63
C VAL A 158 10.21 6.50 9.04
N TYR A 159 9.25 5.79 9.62
CA TYR A 159 9.38 5.11 10.90
C TYR A 159 9.10 3.63 10.69
N THR A 160 9.61 2.80 11.61
CA THR A 160 9.08 1.46 11.83
C THR A 160 8.33 1.40 13.15
N ILE A 161 7.36 0.50 13.23
CA ILE A 161 6.66 0.17 14.46
C ILE A 161 6.50 -1.34 14.58
N ASP A 162 6.82 -1.87 15.75
CA ASP A 162 6.49 -3.24 16.12
C ASP A 162 5.00 -3.29 16.52
N TYR A 163 4.18 -3.96 15.71
CA TYR A 163 2.74 -4.00 15.95
C TYR A 163 2.34 -4.85 17.16
N THR A 164 3.26 -5.61 17.77
CA THR A 164 3.02 -6.38 18.99
C THR A 164 3.27 -5.58 20.26
N THR A 165 4.32 -4.74 20.25
CA THR A 165 4.74 -3.94 21.41
C THR A 165 4.38 -2.46 21.30
N ALA A 166 3.92 -2.00 20.13
CA ALA A 166 3.74 -0.60 19.77
C ALA A 166 5.03 0.25 19.84
N THR A 167 6.20 -0.40 19.84
CA THR A 167 7.50 0.28 19.89
C THR A 167 7.82 0.90 18.54
N GLN A 168 8.09 2.20 18.53
CA GLN A 168 8.39 2.96 17.32
C GLN A 168 9.89 3.25 17.20
N THR A 169 10.44 3.15 15.99
CA THR A 169 11.84 3.47 15.69
C THR A 169 11.92 4.44 14.51
N PRO A 170 12.54 5.62 14.65
CA PRO A 170 12.79 6.50 13.51
C PRO A 170 13.81 5.86 12.56
N ILE A 171 13.50 5.85 11.26
CA ILE A 171 14.41 5.35 10.21
C ILE A 171 15.12 6.50 9.51
N THR A 172 14.40 7.61 9.31
CA THR A 172 14.92 8.80 8.63
C THR A 172 14.75 10.08 9.45
N SER A 173 15.47 11.13 9.04
CA SER A 173 15.35 12.50 9.54
C SER A 173 15.64 13.48 8.39
N LEU A 174 14.81 13.44 7.36
CA LEU A 174 14.96 14.15 6.09
C LEU A 174 14.43 15.59 6.13
N GLY A 175 13.43 15.87 6.96
CA GLY A 175 12.85 17.21 7.15
C GLY A 175 11.91 17.65 6.03
N ALA A 176 11.37 16.72 5.22
CA ALA A 176 10.33 16.98 4.22
C ALA A 176 9.44 15.75 4.03
N ASP A 177 8.43 15.83 3.17
CA ASP A 177 7.43 14.77 3.07
C ASP A 177 7.97 13.48 2.43
N VAL A 178 7.69 12.36 3.10
CA VAL A 178 7.89 11.00 2.57
C VAL A 178 6.53 10.35 2.27
N PHE A 179 6.54 9.46 1.28
CA PHE A 179 5.34 8.85 0.71
C PHE A 179 5.53 7.34 0.55
N TYR A 180 4.47 6.58 0.84
CA TYR A 180 4.33 5.15 0.57
C TYR A 180 5.63 4.32 0.81
N PRO A 181 6.11 4.22 2.06
CA PRO A 181 7.24 3.36 2.35
C PRO A 181 6.87 1.90 2.13
N THR A 182 7.74 1.15 1.46
CA THR A 182 7.58 -0.27 1.15
C THR A 182 8.83 -1.05 1.53
N TRP A 183 8.65 -2.28 2.01
CA TRP A 183 9.77 -3.15 2.34
C TRP A 183 10.34 -3.86 1.12
N SER A 184 11.65 -4.07 1.12
CA SER A 184 12.25 -5.16 0.36
C SER A 184 11.76 -6.51 0.88
N ARG A 185 11.77 -7.52 0.00
CA ARG A 185 11.28 -8.86 0.35
C ARG A 185 12.07 -9.52 1.48
N ASP A 186 13.37 -9.25 1.55
CA ASP A 186 14.27 -9.73 2.59
C ASP A 186 14.18 -8.91 3.89
N GLY A 187 13.40 -7.82 3.91
CA GLY A 187 13.24 -6.93 5.06
C GLY A 187 14.44 -6.04 5.38
N SER A 188 15.47 -5.99 4.53
CA SER A 188 16.71 -5.24 4.81
C SER A 188 16.64 -3.76 4.42
N THR A 189 15.72 -3.40 3.53
CA THR A 189 15.65 -2.10 2.87
C THR A 189 14.20 -1.59 2.86
N ILE A 190 14.03 -0.27 3.04
CA ILE A 190 12.76 0.42 2.84
C ILE A 190 12.91 1.39 1.66
N LEU A 191 12.04 1.26 0.67
CA LEU A 191 11.91 2.18 -0.48
C LEU A 191 10.74 3.13 -0.22
N PHE A 192 10.85 4.40 -0.59
CA PHE A 192 9.82 5.40 -0.34
C PHE A 192 9.94 6.55 -1.34
N GLY A 193 8.83 7.23 -1.62
CA GLY A 193 8.87 8.52 -2.31
C GLY A 193 9.31 9.62 -1.36
N TYR A 194 10.10 10.57 -1.84
CA TYR A 194 10.57 11.71 -1.05
C TYR A 194 10.55 12.98 -1.87
N LEU A 195 9.84 14.00 -1.37
CA LEU A 195 9.86 15.35 -1.93
C LEU A 195 10.93 16.17 -1.21
N ALA A 196 12.16 16.12 -1.72
CA ALA A 196 13.28 16.83 -1.11
C ALA A 196 13.04 18.35 -1.05
N PRO A 197 13.58 19.06 -0.04
CA PRO A 197 13.53 20.51 0.00
C PRO A 197 14.06 21.11 -1.31
N SER A 198 13.29 22.02 -1.88
CA SER A 198 13.59 22.68 -3.17
C SER A 198 13.50 21.78 -4.42
N ALA A 199 13.12 20.51 -4.31
CA ALA A 199 12.78 19.69 -5.47
C ALA A 199 11.42 20.10 -6.04
N VAL A 200 11.27 19.94 -7.36
CA VAL A 200 10.01 20.23 -8.07
C VAL A 200 9.06 19.04 -8.07
N ASN A 201 9.57 17.82 -7.89
CA ASN A 201 8.82 16.58 -7.82
C ASN A 201 9.41 15.63 -6.78
N ALA A 202 8.62 14.62 -6.40
CA ALA A 202 9.10 13.53 -5.57
C ALA A 202 9.86 12.51 -6.42
N ASP A 203 10.92 11.95 -5.85
CA ASP A 203 11.67 10.83 -6.41
C ASP A 203 11.67 9.66 -5.42
N LEU A 204 12.01 8.46 -5.89
CA LEU A 204 12.22 7.31 -5.03
C LEU A 204 13.58 7.37 -4.33
N TYR A 205 13.57 7.03 -3.04
CA TYR A 205 14.74 6.89 -2.19
C TYR A 205 14.66 5.55 -1.46
N LYS A 206 15.82 5.00 -1.12
CA LYS A 206 15.93 3.79 -0.28
C LYS A 206 16.82 4.00 0.92
N VAL A 207 16.51 3.32 2.01
CA VAL A 207 17.26 3.33 3.27
C VAL A 207 17.30 1.93 3.87
N SER A 208 18.33 1.62 4.68
CA SER A 208 18.32 0.38 5.46
C SER A 208 17.13 0.38 6.42
N SER A 209 16.51 -0.78 6.65
CA SER A 209 15.46 -0.93 7.66
C SER A 209 15.93 -0.69 9.10
N SER A 210 17.25 -0.66 9.32
CA SER A 210 17.87 -0.25 10.58
C SER A 210 18.12 1.26 10.69
N GLY A 211 17.74 2.04 9.67
CA GLY A 211 18.00 3.47 9.58
C GLY A 211 19.31 3.82 8.86
N GLY A 212 19.63 5.10 8.84
CA GLY A 212 20.86 5.63 8.25
C GLY A 212 20.61 6.59 7.08
N THR A 213 21.60 6.73 6.21
CA THR A 213 21.52 7.67 5.08
C THR A 213 20.65 7.10 3.97
N ALA A 214 19.57 7.82 3.64
CA ALA A 214 18.76 7.52 2.46
C ALA A 214 19.55 7.81 1.18
N THR A 215 19.43 6.95 0.18
CA THR A 215 20.06 7.08 -1.13
C THR A 215 18.99 7.24 -2.20
N GLN A 216 19.15 8.23 -3.06
CA GLN A 216 18.24 8.49 -4.19
C GLN A 216 18.30 7.33 -5.19
N VAL A 217 17.14 6.93 -5.70
CA VAL A 217 16.97 5.86 -6.71
C VAL A 217 16.57 6.50 -8.04
N THR A 218 15.56 7.37 -8.06
CA THR A 218 15.15 8.10 -9.27
C THR A 218 15.51 9.58 -9.21
N ASN A 219 15.63 10.22 -10.37
CA ASN A 219 15.84 11.67 -10.50
C ASN A 219 15.16 12.13 -11.80
N SER A 220 13.85 11.95 -11.85
CA SER A 220 13.03 12.22 -13.02
C SER A 220 12.56 13.68 -12.96
N SER A 221 12.59 14.42 -14.08
CA SER A 221 12.18 15.84 -14.07
C SER A 221 10.68 16.08 -14.29
N ASN A 222 9.92 15.04 -14.64
CA ASN A 222 8.54 15.16 -15.13
C ASN A 222 7.56 14.14 -14.54
N VAL A 223 8.03 13.28 -13.63
CA VAL A 223 7.22 12.27 -12.96
C VAL A 223 7.44 12.39 -11.46
N TYR A 224 6.37 12.39 -10.70
CA TYR A 224 6.39 12.38 -9.24
C TYR A 224 6.34 10.92 -8.81
N GLU A 225 7.49 10.26 -8.66
CA GLU A 225 7.51 8.88 -8.19
C GLU A 225 7.30 8.82 -6.68
N ILE A 226 6.11 8.37 -6.30
CA ILE A 226 5.65 8.40 -4.90
C ILE A 226 5.72 7.03 -4.23
N MET A 227 5.82 5.96 -5.02
CA MET A 227 5.76 4.59 -4.53
C MET A 227 6.58 3.66 -5.44
N GLY A 228 7.25 2.68 -4.83
CA GLY A 228 7.91 1.62 -5.59
C GLY A 228 7.94 0.29 -4.86
N PHE A 229 8.20 -0.79 -5.59
CA PHE A 229 8.25 -2.15 -5.08
C PHE A 229 9.38 -2.92 -5.75
N PHE A 230 10.19 -3.59 -4.94
CA PHE A 230 11.18 -4.51 -5.46
C PHE A 230 10.52 -5.77 -6.04
N ASN A 231 11.13 -6.31 -7.08
CA ASN A 231 10.87 -7.67 -7.49
C ASN A 231 11.51 -8.68 -6.55
N GLU A 232 11.23 -9.97 -6.77
CA GLU A 232 11.64 -11.04 -5.87
C GLU A 232 13.14 -11.19 -5.70
N ASP A 233 13.91 -11.05 -6.78
CA ASP A 233 15.37 -11.17 -6.76
C ASP A 233 16.09 -9.85 -6.45
N MET A 234 15.32 -8.80 -6.12
CA MET A 234 15.83 -7.48 -5.75
C MET A 234 16.61 -6.75 -6.86
N THR A 235 16.45 -7.16 -8.13
CA THR A 235 17.15 -6.56 -9.28
C THR A 235 16.38 -5.45 -9.98
N LYS A 236 15.05 -5.39 -9.81
CA LYS A 236 14.17 -4.41 -10.44
C LYS A 236 13.22 -3.75 -9.43
N ILE A 237 12.73 -2.58 -9.80
CA ILE A 237 11.66 -1.86 -9.10
C ILE A 237 10.51 -1.62 -10.09
N ALA A 238 9.26 -1.90 -9.70
CA ALA A 238 8.13 -1.21 -10.30
C ALA A 238 7.78 0.02 -9.49
N SER A 239 7.51 1.13 -10.14
CA SER A 239 7.12 2.39 -9.51
C SER A 239 5.77 2.87 -10.02
N VAL A 240 5.01 3.51 -9.14
CA VAL A 240 3.91 4.37 -9.54
C VAL A 240 4.25 5.81 -9.22
N GLY A 241 4.11 6.65 -10.23
CA GLY A 241 4.18 8.08 -10.11
C GLY A 241 3.09 8.75 -10.93
N PHE A 242 3.02 10.07 -10.89
CA PHE A 242 2.12 10.85 -11.76
C PHE A 242 2.89 11.89 -12.55
N ASP A 243 2.39 12.24 -13.73
CA ASP A 243 2.95 13.33 -14.53
C ASP A 243 2.29 14.68 -14.19
N ALA A 244 2.74 15.76 -14.84
CA ALA A 244 2.18 17.10 -14.66
C ALA A 244 0.70 17.25 -15.07
N SER A 245 0.14 16.27 -15.79
CA SER A 245 -1.28 16.20 -16.15
C SER A 245 -2.10 15.31 -15.19
N ASN A 246 -1.47 14.84 -14.09
CA ASN A 246 -2.01 13.88 -13.14
C ASN A 246 -2.29 12.48 -13.70
N ASN A 247 -1.73 12.12 -14.87
CA ASN A 247 -1.79 10.74 -15.31
C ASN A 247 -0.87 9.91 -14.43
N LEU A 248 -1.41 8.84 -13.85
CA LEU A 248 -0.60 7.86 -13.15
C LEU A 248 0.18 7.03 -14.16
N ASN A 249 1.43 6.75 -13.84
CA ASN A 249 2.37 6.01 -14.66
C ASN A 249 2.91 4.85 -13.83
N LEU A 250 2.73 3.63 -14.34
CA LEU A 250 3.42 2.45 -13.88
C LEU A 250 4.68 2.28 -14.72
N SER A 251 5.84 2.31 -14.06
CA SER A 251 7.14 2.13 -14.70
C SER A 251 7.91 0.98 -14.08
N VAL A 252 8.85 0.41 -14.83
CA VAL A 252 9.81 -0.59 -14.35
C VAL A 252 11.22 -0.07 -14.58
N MET A 253 12.10 -0.27 -13.61
CA MET A 253 13.50 0.16 -13.63
C MET A 253 14.41 -0.87 -12.94
N GLY A 254 15.73 -0.73 -13.08
CA GLY A 254 16.70 -1.46 -12.26
C GLY A 254 16.60 -1.04 -10.79
N ALA A 255 17.05 -1.89 -9.86
CA ALA A 255 17.06 -1.60 -8.42
C ALA A 255 17.98 -0.42 -8.00
N ASP A 256 18.79 0.06 -8.94
CA ASP A 256 19.61 1.27 -8.85
C ASP A 256 18.96 2.50 -9.53
N GLY A 257 17.74 2.35 -10.08
CA GLY A 257 17.02 3.39 -10.82
C GLY A 257 17.39 3.50 -12.29
N SER A 258 18.29 2.66 -12.81
CA SER A 258 18.66 2.67 -14.22
C SER A 258 17.54 2.12 -15.11
N ASN A 259 17.57 2.48 -16.41
CA ASN A 259 16.71 1.91 -17.44
C ASN A 259 15.20 2.02 -17.15
N VAL A 260 14.76 3.19 -16.69
CA VAL A 260 13.33 3.45 -16.46
C VAL A 260 12.54 3.28 -17.75
N ASN A 261 11.55 2.40 -17.72
CA ASN A 261 10.63 2.13 -18.81
C ASN A 261 9.19 2.25 -18.33
N SER A 262 8.42 3.20 -18.88
CA SER A 262 6.99 3.30 -18.61
C SER A 262 6.26 2.19 -19.35
N ILE A 263 5.49 1.38 -18.62
CA ILE A 263 4.76 0.24 -19.17
C ILE A 263 3.25 0.49 -19.25
N LEU A 264 2.71 1.43 -18.48
CA LEU A 264 1.30 1.81 -18.52
C LEU A 264 1.10 3.24 -17.99
N SER A 265 0.25 4.01 -18.66
CA SER A 265 -0.16 5.36 -18.24
C SER A 265 -1.67 5.50 -18.37
N ASP A 266 -2.37 5.73 -17.26
CA ASP A 266 -3.83 5.90 -17.24
C ASP A 266 -4.25 6.67 -15.98
N ASN A 267 -5.18 7.63 -16.12
CA ASN A 267 -5.72 8.42 -15.01
C ASN A 267 -6.51 7.60 -13.98
N SER A 268 -6.88 6.38 -14.35
CA SER A 268 -7.74 5.49 -13.56
C SER A 268 -6.94 4.42 -12.83
N LEU A 269 -5.60 4.41 -12.96
CA LEU A 269 -4.75 3.50 -12.20
C LEU A 269 -4.92 3.74 -10.71
N GLY A 270 -4.88 2.67 -9.93
CA GLY A 270 -4.64 2.75 -8.51
C GLY A 270 -3.14 2.80 -8.22
N VAL A 271 -2.78 3.46 -7.11
CA VAL A 271 -1.48 3.36 -6.42
C VAL A 271 -1.27 1.98 -5.78
N THR A 272 -1.51 0.91 -6.51
CA THR A 272 -1.28 -0.45 -6.04
C THR A 272 -0.48 -1.19 -7.09
N CYS A 273 0.73 -1.58 -6.74
CA CYS A 273 1.60 -2.40 -7.58
C CYS A 273 2.20 -3.48 -6.71
N TYR A 274 2.07 -4.74 -7.10
CA TYR A 274 2.78 -5.81 -6.39
C TYR A 274 3.40 -6.77 -7.39
N TRP A 275 4.65 -7.12 -7.14
CA TRP A 275 5.33 -8.14 -7.93
C TRP A 275 4.95 -9.53 -7.45
N THR A 276 4.60 -10.40 -8.38
CA THR A 276 4.44 -11.82 -8.12
C THR A 276 5.79 -12.48 -7.93
N ASP A 277 5.84 -13.43 -7.01
CA ASP A 277 7.03 -14.25 -6.77
C ASP A 277 7.19 -15.40 -7.76
N SER A 278 8.27 -16.18 -7.67
CA SER A 278 8.59 -17.29 -8.57
C SER A 278 7.53 -18.38 -8.57
N ASN A 279 6.69 -18.38 -7.53
CA ASN A 279 5.57 -19.29 -7.34
C ASN A 279 4.23 -18.65 -7.75
N GLY A 280 4.23 -17.43 -8.30
CA GLY A 280 3.04 -16.72 -8.71
C GLY A 280 2.20 -16.16 -7.57
N ARG A 281 2.80 -15.92 -6.40
CA ARG A 281 2.08 -15.38 -5.24
C ARG A 281 2.25 -13.87 -5.15
N ALA A 282 1.16 -13.18 -4.87
CA ALA A 282 1.14 -11.75 -4.58
C ALA A 282 1.21 -11.50 -3.07
N ILE A 283 1.94 -10.46 -2.66
CA ILE A 283 2.02 -10.02 -1.28
C ILE A 283 1.17 -8.75 -1.18
N ALA A 284 -0.10 -8.92 -0.79
CA ALA A 284 -1.16 -7.91 -0.73
C ALA A 284 -1.65 -7.34 -2.08
N VAL A 285 -2.90 -6.86 -2.09
CA VAL A 285 -3.56 -6.03 -3.11
C VAL A 285 -4.26 -4.95 -2.30
N ASN A 286 -4.28 -3.71 -2.78
CA ASN A 286 -5.02 -2.63 -2.16
C ASN A 286 -5.82 -1.90 -3.24
N LEU A 287 -6.94 -1.25 -2.90
CA LEU A 287 -7.73 -0.45 -3.84
C LEU A 287 -7.68 0.98 -3.31
N PRO A 288 -7.03 1.93 -3.99
CA PRO A 288 -6.85 3.24 -3.42
C PRO A 288 -8.05 4.15 -3.64
N HIS A 289 -8.32 4.96 -2.62
CA HIS A 289 -8.92 6.28 -2.76
C HIS A 289 -7.79 7.31 -2.84
N PHE A 290 -7.62 7.96 -3.99
CA PHE A 290 -6.58 8.96 -4.19
C PHE A 290 -7.07 10.35 -3.73
N GLN A 291 -6.42 10.94 -2.73
CA GLN A 291 -6.44 12.39 -2.50
C GLN A 291 -5.00 12.88 -2.24
N ILE A 292 -4.31 13.30 -3.29
CA ILE A 292 -3.16 14.20 -3.15
C ILE A 292 -3.70 15.63 -3.18
N GLY A 293 -4.11 16.11 -2.01
CA GLY A 293 -4.23 17.53 -1.70
C GLY A 293 -3.17 17.92 -0.67
N PRO A 294 -3.03 19.21 -0.30
CA PRO A 294 -2.23 19.56 0.87
C PRO A 294 -2.69 18.71 2.06
N ARG A 295 -1.80 17.87 2.60
CA ARG A 295 -2.09 16.98 3.73
C ARG A 295 -2.80 17.81 4.81
N LYS A 296 -4.04 17.44 5.16
CA LYS A 296 -4.85 18.22 6.11
C LYS A 296 -4.08 18.34 7.42
N ARG A 297 -3.62 19.55 7.71
CA ARG A 297 -2.89 19.87 8.94
C ARG A 297 -3.88 19.79 10.10
N ARG A 298 -3.50 19.12 11.19
CA ARG A 298 -4.21 19.32 12.47
C ARG A 298 -4.00 20.79 12.85
N ALA A 299 -5.08 21.57 12.87
CA ALA A 299 -5.08 22.79 13.64
C ALA A 299 -5.03 22.37 15.12
N HIS A 300 -3.98 22.78 15.83
CA HIS A 300 -3.90 22.65 17.28
C HIS A 300 -4.94 23.53 17.97
#